data_AF-A0AAD5ABA8-F1
#
_entry.id   AF-A0AAD5ABA8-F1
#
_cell.length_a   1.000
_cell.length_b   1.000
_cell.length_c   1.000
_cell.angle_alpha   90.00
_cell.angle_beta   90.00
_cell.angle_gamma   90.00
#
_symmetry.space_group_name_H-M   'P 1'
#
loop_
_entity.id
_entity.type
_entity.pdbx_description
1 polymer ?
#
loop_
_entity_poly.entity_id
_entity_poly.type
_entity_poly.pdbx_seq_one_letter_code
_entity_poly.pdbx_strand_id
1 'polypeptide(L)'
;MDRCPYAANDLKQWKAAAELESPEDKQSMCDQVFQGGEEEYALLEVLKFLMLVKAVEFHSKMQEQQEVPIFCWLLFARDTSENPKTFFSNHLSQVGFSGGLEQ
;
A
#
# COMPACT_ATOMS: atom_id res chain seq x y z
N MET A 1 11.10 -21.16 -8.35
CA MET A 1 10.28 -20.08 -7.77
C MET A 1 8.85 -20.41 -8.10
N ASP A 2 8.19 -21.12 -7.19
CA ASP A 2 6.78 -21.48 -7.37
C ASP A 2 5.92 -20.23 -7.23
N ARG A 3 4.98 -20.06 -8.16
CA ARG A 3 4.00 -18.98 -8.12
C ARG A 3 3.15 -19.13 -6.85
N CYS A 4 3.02 -18.06 -6.09
CA CYS A 4 2.07 -17.99 -4.97
C CYS A 4 0.65 -18.25 -5.54
N PRO A 5 -0.05 -19.33 -5.12
CA PRO A 5 -1.31 -19.75 -5.73
C PRO A 5 -2.45 -18.74 -5.53
N TYR A 6 -2.31 -17.79 -4.60
CA TYR A 6 -3.31 -16.76 -4.31
C TYR A 6 -3.33 -15.63 -5.35
N ALA A 7 -2.18 -15.25 -5.90
CA ALA A 7 -2.04 -14.03 -6.72
C ALA A 7 -2.86 -14.01 -8.03
N ALA A 8 -3.21 -15.18 -8.59
CA ALA A 8 -3.92 -15.24 -9.88
C ALA A 8 -5.46 -15.16 -9.73
N ASN A 9 -5.98 -15.42 -8.53
CA ASN A 9 -7.42 -15.42 -8.27
C ASN A 9 -7.89 -14.03 -7.79
N ASP A 10 -7.10 -13.40 -6.93
CA ASP A 10 -7.44 -12.12 -6.29
C ASP A 10 -7.57 -10.98 -7.33
N LEU A 11 -6.63 -10.87 -8.28
CA LEU A 11 -6.68 -9.88 -9.36
C LEU A 11 -7.95 -9.98 -10.22
N LYS A 12 -8.49 -11.18 -10.41
CA LYS A 12 -9.75 -11.39 -11.17
C LYS A 12 -10.96 -10.96 -10.36
N GLN A 13 -10.95 -11.21 -9.05
CA GLN A 13 -12.04 -10.80 -8.15
C GLN A 13 -12.11 -9.28 -8.00
N TRP A 14 -10.97 -8.60 -7.86
CA TRP A 14 -10.94 -7.13 -7.78
C TRP A 14 -11.39 -6.45 -9.08
N LYS A 15 -11.03 -7.01 -10.22
CA LYS A 15 -11.54 -6.53 -11.52
C LYS A 15 -13.06 -6.73 -11.62
N ALA A 16 -13.56 -7.89 -11.21
CA ALA A 16 -15.00 -8.15 -11.16
C ALA A 16 -15.73 -7.18 -10.21
N ALA A 17 -15.17 -6.91 -9.03
CA ALA A 17 -15.72 -5.95 -8.06
C ALA A 17 -15.81 -4.53 -8.64
N ALA A 18 -14.80 -4.11 -9.43
CA ALA A 18 -14.79 -2.81 -10.08
C ALA A 18 -15.84 -2.69 -11.20
N GLU A 19 -16.22 -3.80 -11.84
CA GLU A 19 -17.21 -3.87 -12.91
C GLU A 19 -18.67 -3.94 -12.40
N LEU A 20 -18.89 -4.17 -11.09
CA LEU A 20 -20.22 -4.10 -10.50
C LEU A 20 -20.79 -2.67 -10.57
N GLU A 21 -22.09 -2.55 -10.80
CA GLU A 21 -22.78 -1.25 -10.81
C GLU A 21 -23.50 -0.94 -9.50
N SER A 22 -24.05 -1.97 -8.84
CA SER A 22 -24.79 -1.82 -7.58
C SER A 22 -23.84 -1.56 -6.40
N PRO A 23 -24.09 -0.52 -5.59
CA PRO A 23 -23.41 -0.32 -4.31
C PRO A 23 -23.56 -1.50 -3.35
N GLU A 24 -24.73 -2.15 -3.34
CA GLU A 24 -25.03 -3.30 -2.49
C GLU A 24 -24.16 -4.51 -2.86
N ASP A 25 -24.01 -4.80 -4.15
CA ASP A 25 -23.16 -5.88 -4.61
C ASP A 25 -21.68 -5.62 -4.29
N LYS A 26 -21.22 -4.37 -4.43
CA LYS A 26 -19.87 -3.96 -4.03
C LYS A 26 -19.64 -4.12 -2.53
N GLN A 27 -20.62 -3.71 -1.72
CA GLN A 27 -20.54 -3.86 -0.27
C GLN A 27 -20.47 -5.34 0.12
N SER A 28 -21.31 -6.19 -0.47
CA SER A 28 -21.31 -7.64 -0.23
C SER A 28 -19.96 -8.29 -0.57
N MET A 29 -19.31 -7.85 -1.66
CA MET A 29 -17.96 -8.32 -1.98
C MET A 29 -16.92 -7.84 -0.97
N CYS A 30 -16.96 -6.56 -0.57
CA CYS A 30 -16.07 -6.04 0.47
C CYS A 30 -16.24 -6.79 1.79
N ASP A 31 -17.49 -7.05 2.21
CA ASP A 31 -17.81 -7.76 3.45
C ASP A 31 -17.28 -9.21 3.44
N GLN A 32 -17.09 -9.82 2.27
CA GLN A 32 -16.49 -11.14 2.13
C GLN A 32 -14.96 -11.12 2.26
N VAL A 33 -14.32 -10.08 1.74
CA VAL A 33 -12.85 -9.94 1.72
C VAL A 33 -12.32 -9.42 3.07
N PHE A 34 -12.99 -8.44 3.67
CA PHE A 34 -12.52 -7.72 4.86
C PHE A 34 -13.11 -8.31 6.16
N GLN A 35 -12.77 -9.57 6.44
CA GLN A 35 -13.25 -10.32 7.62
C GLN A 35 -12.17 -10.58 8.70
N GLY A 36 -10.99 -9.98 8.57
CA GLY A 36 -9.89 -10.14 9.53
C GLY A 36 -9.09 -11.44 9.36
N GLY A 37 -8.67 -11.77 8.14
CA GLY A 37 -7.94 -12.99 7.81
C GLY A 37 -6.71 -12.77 6.91
N GLU A 38 -6.06 -13.88 6.50
CA GLU A 38 -4.84 -13.83 5.67
C GLU A 38 -5.03 -13.08 4.36
N GLU A 39 -6.20 -13.20 3.73
CA GLU A 39 -6.53 -12.49 2.48
C GLU A 39 -6.51 -10.97 2.68
N GLU A 40 -7.20 -10.47 3.71
CA GLU A 40 -7.19 -9.05 4.07
C GLU A 40 -5.77 -8.56 4.38
N TYR A 41 -5.02 -9.29 5.20
CA TYR A 41 -3.65 -8.90 5.56
C TYR A 41 -2.71 -8.91 4.34
N ALA A 42 -2.86 -9.88 3.43
CA ALA A 42 -2.09 -9.92 2.20
C ALA A 42 -2.36 -8.69 1.32
N LEU A 43 -3.62 -8.25 1.21
CA LEU A 43 -3.99 -7.04 0.49
C LEU A 43 -3.38 -5.79 1.13
N LEU A 44 -3.37 -5.70 2.46
CA LEU A 44 -2.74 -4.60 3.19
C LEU A 44 -1.21 -4.57 2.99
N GLU A 45 -0.54 -5.71 2.97
CA GLU A 45 0.90 -5.79 2.65
C GLU A 45 1.20 -5.39 1.20
N VAL A 46 0.33 -5.76 0.25
CA VAL A 46 0.43 -5.26 -1.15
C VAL A 46 0.29 -3.75 -1.18
N LEU A 47 -0.67 -3.18 -0.45
CA LEU A 47 -0.86 -1.72 -0.38
C LEU A 47 0.39 -1.04 0.21
N LYS A 48 0.96 -1.56 1.30
CA LYS A 48 2.23 -1.08 1.88
C LYS A 48 3.35 -1.13 0.85
N PHE A 49 3.47 -2.23 0.10
CA PHE A 49 4.49 -2.33 -0.94
C PHE A 49 4.30 -1.27 -2.04
N LEU A 50 3.06 -1.02 -2.48
CA LEU A 50 2.76 0.03 -3.46
C LEU A 50 3.10 1.43 -2.93
N MET A 51 2.83 1.71 -1.65
CA MET A 51 3.25 2.96 -1.01
C MET A 51 4.78 3.10 -1.03
N LEU A 52 5.52 2.04 -0.74
CA LEU A 52 6.98 2.05 -0.80
C LEU A 52 7.50 2.31 -2.22
N VAL A 53 6.90 1.69 -3.25
CA VAL A 53 7.25 1.97 -4.65
C VAL A 53 7.09 3.45 -4.97
N LYS A 54 5.98 4.07 -4.55
CA LYS A 54 5.78 5.51 -4.73
C LYS A 54 6.75 6.36 -3.93
N ALA A 55 7.08 5.96 -2.70
CA ALA A 55 8.10 6.63 -1.91
C ALA A 55 9.46 6.62 -2.62
N VAL A 56 9.85 5.50 -3.23
CA VAL A 56 11.07 5.39 -4.04
C VAL A 56 11.01 6.30 -5.27
N GLU A 57 9.92 6.26 -6.04
CA GLU A 57 9.74 7.12 -7.22
C GLU A 57 9.84 8.61 -6.87
N PHE A 58 9.15 9.05 -5.82
CA PHE A 58 9.18 10.45 -5.40
C PHE A 58 10.53 10.86 -4.86
N HIS A 59 11.18 10.03 -4.05
CA HIS A 59 12.52 10.31 -3.56
C HIS A 59 13.52 10.46 -4.71
N SER A 60 13.48 9.59 -5.73
CA SER A 60 14.34 9.75 -6.92
C SER A 60 14.10 11.08 -7.64
N LYS A 61 12.84 11.47 -7.83
CA LYS A 61 12.49 12.78 -8.42
C LYS A 61 13.01 13.95 -7.59
N MET A 62 12.95 13.87 -6.27
CA MET A 62 13.52 14.88 -5.37
C MET A 62 15.03 15.01 -5.54
N GLN A 63 15.76 13.89 -5.65
CA GLN A 63 17.21 13.89 -5.88
C GLN A 63 17.57 14.51 -7.24
N GLU A 64 16.70 14.36 -8.23
CA GLU A 64 16.81 14.99 -9.55
C GLU A 64 16.28 16.43 -9.59
N GLN A 65 15.89 17.02 -8.44
CA GLN A 65 15.33 18.36 -8.32
C GLN A 65 14.09 18.59 -9.19
N GLN A 66 13.33 17.52 -9.46
CA GLN A 66 12.05 17.60 -10.14
C GLN A 66 10.93 18.03 -9.18
N GLU A 67 9.86 18.57 -9.75
CA GLU A 67 8.63 18.87 -9.01
C GLU A 67 8.00 17.61 -8.42
N VAL A 68 7.71 17.66 -7.12
CA VAL A 68 6.98 16.62 -6.37
C VAL A 68 5.98 17.27 -5.43
N PRO A 69 4.89 16.57 -5.05
CA PRO A 69 3.97 17.07 -4.04
C PRO A 69 4.68 17.45 -2.72
N ILE A 70 4.20 18.50 -2.06
CA ILE A 70 4.85 19.04 -0.85
C ILE A 70 5.01 18.01 0.27
N PHE A 71 4.07 17.07 0.40
CA PHE A 71 4.14 16.03 1.43
C PHE A 71 5.38 15.14 1.26
N CYS A 72 5.93 15.00 0.04
CA CYS A 72 7.15 14.21 -0.17
C CYS A 72 8.34 14.84 0.55
N TRP A 73 8.46 16.17 0.51
CA TRP A 73 9.48 16.90 1.25
C TRP A 73 9.30 16.73 2.75
N LEU A 74 8.06 16.83 3.26
CA LEU A 74 7.76 16.63 4.68
C LEU A 74 8.07 15.19 5.12
N LEU A 75 7.71 14.21 4.30
CA LEU A 75 7.95 12.80 4.57
C LEU A 75 9.43 12.51 4.75
N PHE A 76 10.28 12.99 3.84
CA PHE A 76 11.72 12.74 3.86
C PHE A 76 12.54 13.76 4.67
N ALA A 77 11.92 14.82 5.22
CA ALA A 77 12.59 15.74 6.14
C ALA A 77 12.67 15.22 7.58
N ARG A 78 12.01 14.09 7.89
CA ARG A 78 12.03 13.48 9.23
C ARG A 78 13.29 12.64 9.42
N ASP A 79 13.95 12.78 10.57
CA ASP A 79 15.15 12.02 10.94
C ASP A 79 14.96 10.49 10.84
N THR A 80 13.73 10.00 11.06
CA THR A 80 13.40 8.57 11.04
C THR A 80 13.02 8.06 9.64
N SER A 81 12.91 8.92 8.64
CA SER A 81 12.52 8.53 7.29
C SER A 81 13.17 9.36 6.19
N GLU A 82 14.45 9.72 6.34
CA GLU A 82 15.21 10.55 5.39
C GLU A 82 15.26 9.97 3.96
N ASN A 83 15.12 8.66 3.82
CA ASN A 83 15.12 7.95 2.54
C ASN A 83 14.13 6.77 2.54
N PRO A 84 13.80 6.18 1.37
CA PRO A 84 12.81 5.10 1.27
C PRO A 84 13.13 3.88 2.14
N LYS A 85 14.42 3.57 2.35
CA LYS A 85 14.83 2.45 3.21
C LYS A 85 14.46 2.71 4.67
N THR A 86 14.80 3.88 5.19
CA THR A 86 14.44 4.29 6.56
C THR A 86 12.93 4.46 6.75
N PHE A 87 12.24 5.00 5.73
CA PHE A 87 10.78 5.07 5.73
C PHE A 87 10.15 3.67 5.87
N PHE A 88 10.64 2.69 5.13
CA PHE A 88 10.17 1.32 5.25
C PHE A 88 10.49 0.72 6.61
N SER A 89 11.75 0.75 7.04
CA SER A 89 12.18 0.04 8.25
C SER A 89 11.56 0.61 9.50
N ASN A 90 11.36 1.93 9.57
CA ASN A 90 10.99 2.61 10.81
C ASN A 90 9.49 2.92 10.89
N HIS A 91 8.81 3.09 9.75
CA HIS A 91 7.39 3.46 9.72
C HIS A 91 6.55 2.38 9.05
N LEU A 92 6.77 2.10 7.77
CA LEU A 92 5.85 1.25 7.01
C LEU A 92 5.82 -0.20 7.53
N SER A 93 6.95 -0.73 7.98
CA SER A 93 7.02 -2.07 8.59
C SER A 93 6.24 -2.17 9.91
N GLN A 94 6.02 -1.04 10.60
CA GLN A 94 5.33 -0.97 11.88
C GLN A 94 3.80 -0.85 11.73
N VAL A 95 3.34 -0.43 10.54
CA VAL A 95 1.91 -0.34 10.21
C VAL A 95 1.29 -1.73 10.24
N GLY A 96 0.30 -1.89 11.12
CA GLY A 96 -0.39 -3.16 11.36
C GLY A 96 0.25 -4.03 12.45
N PHE A 97 1.34 -3.59 13.06
CA PHE A 97 1.99 -4.30 14.18
C PHE A 97 1.99 -3.48 15.47
N SER A 98 2.67 -2.34 15.47
CA SER A 98 2.87 -1.49 16.66
C SER A 98 2.30 -0.08 16.51
N GLY A 99 1.82 0.28 15.31
CA GLY A 99 1.22 1.57 15.01
C GLY A 99 0.37 1.58 13.74
N GLY A 100 -0.24 2.74 13.46
CA GLY A 100 -1.00 3.02 12.24
C GLY A 100 -0.24 3.94 11.28
N LEU A 101 -0.94 4.45 10.26
CA LEU A 101 -0.39 5.48 9.38
C LEU A 101 -0.35 6.83 10.08
N GLU A 102 0.78 7.52 9.94
CA GLU A 102 0.97 8.90 10.39
C GLU A 102 0.44 9.89 9.34
N GLN A 103 0.10 11.11 9.77
CA GLN A 103 -0.34 12.21 8.91
C GLN A 103 0.83 12.80 8.10
#